data_AF-V4TYT1-F1
#
_entry.id   AF-V4TYT1-F1
#
_cell.length_a   1.000
_cell.length_b   1.000
_cell.length_c   1.000
_cell.angle_alpha   90.00
_cell.angle_beta   90.00
_cell.angle_gamma   90.00
#
_symmetry.space_group_name_H-M   'P 1'
#
loop_
_entity.id
_entity.type
_entity.pdbx_description
1 polymer ?
#
loop_
_entity_poly.entity_id
_entity_poly.type
_entity_poly.pdbx_seq_one_letter_code
_entity_poly.pdbx_strand_id
1 'polypeptide(L)' 'MAISICNIESSKMNLCLPAVSGKSPTQPTEQCCAVVSGAKLSCLCSYKNLLPAFGINPKYALALPKKCGLETPPQCRGS' A
#
# COMPACT_ATOMS: atom_id res chain seq x y z
N MET A 1 -15.10 -14.18 6.82
CA MET A 1 -13.68 -14.53 7.07
C MET A 1 -12.84 -13.37 6.56
N ALA A 2 -11.92 -12.85 7.35
CA ALA A 2 -10.98 -11.84 6.88
C ALA A 2 -9.74 -12.54 6.28
N ILE A 3 -9.33 -12.14 5.09
CA ILE A 3 -8.14 -12.71 4.44
C ILE A 3 -6.96 -11.82 4.79
N SER A 4 -5.87 -12.43 5.24
CA SER A 4 -4.63 -11.70 5.48
C SER A 4 -3.75 -11.74 4.24
N ILE A 5 -3.50 -10.59 3.64
CA ILE A 5 -2.64 -10.41 2.47
C ILE A 5 -1.42 -9.63 2.90
N CYS A 6 -0.23 -10.22 2.79
CA CYS A 6 1.03 -9.55 3.16
C CYS A 6 1.02 -8.97 4.59
N ASN A 7 0.46 -9.70 5.55
CA ASN A 7 0.28 -9.26 6.94
C ASN A 7 -0.68 -8.06 7.13
N ILE A 8 -1.54 -7.82 6.15
CA ILE A 8 -2.65 -6.86 6.23
C ILE A 8 -3.95 -7.61 6.15
N GLU A 9 -4.84 -7.36 7.11
CA GLU A 9 -6.21 -7.83 7.03
C GLU A 9 -6.95 -7.13 5.88
N SER A 10 -7.63 -7.87 5.00
CA SER A 10 -8.33 -7.34 3.83
C SER A 10 -9.32 -6.22 4.17
N SER A 11 -9.92 -6.28 5.36
CA SER A 11 -10.82 -5.25 5.89
C SER A 11 -10.15 -3.92 6.20
N LYS A 12 -8.82 -3.89 6.39
CA LYS A 12 -8.01 -2.71 6.74
C LYS A 12 -7.34 -2.07 5.52
N MET A 13 -7.35 -2.74 4.36
CA MET A 13 -6.78 -2.20 3.13
C MET A 13 -7.52 -0.95 2.63
N ASN A 14 -8.83 -0.87 2.90
CA ASN A 14 -9.67 0.28 2.56
C ASN A 14 -9.20 1.59 3.22
N LEU A 15 -8.57 1.52 4.39
CA LEU A 15 -8.03 2.68 5.10
C LEU A 15 -6.96 3.40 4.28
N CYS A 16 -6.26 2.68 3.39
CA CYS A 16 -5.20 3.23 2.57
C CYS A 16 -5.63 3.59 1.14
N LEU A 17 -6.80 3.12 0.67
CA LEU A 17 -7.29 3.39 -0.67
C LEU A 17 -7.30 4.90 -1.03
N PRO A 18 -7.76 5.82 -0.16
CA PRO A 18 -7.75 7.25 -0.47
C PRO A 18 -6.36 7.85 -0.74
N ALA A 19 -5.30 7.21 -0.26
CA ALA A 19 -3.91 7.66 -0.43
C ALA A 19 -3.20 7.00 -1.62
N VAL A 20 -3.76 5.91 -2.17
CA VAL A 20 -3.13 5.13 -3.27
C VAL A 20 -3.98 5.01 -4.52
N SER A 21 -5.23 5.46 -4.49
CA SER A 21 -6.19 5.37 -5.60
C SER A 21 -6.72 6.74 -6.01
N GLY A 22 -7.34 6.80 -7.19
CA GLY A 22 -7.96 8.02 -7.73
C GLY A 22 -6.98 8.98 -8.43
N LYS A 23 -7.53 10.09 -8.92
CA LYS A 23 -6.77 11.13 -9.66
C LYS A 23 -5.93 12.01 -8.73
N SER A 24 -6.47 12.33 -7.55
CA SER A 24 -5.83 13.17 -6.53
C SER A 24 -5.78 12.42 -5.21
N PRO A 25 -4.71 11.65 -4.93
CA PRO A 25 -4.59 10.92 -3.68
C PRO A 25 -4.47 11.89 -2.51
N THR A 26 -5.20 11.58 -1.43
CA THR A 26 -5.13 12.32 -0.17
C THR A 26 -3.91 11.92 0.65
N GLN A 27 -3.58 12.70 1.69
CA GLN A 27 -2.57 12.27 2.64
C GLN A 27 -3.02 11.00 3.37
N PRO A 28 -2.10 10.06 3.64
CA PRO A 28 -2.44 8.87 4.41
C PRO A 28 -2.83 9.27 5.84
N THR A 29 -3.86 8.62 6.35
CA THR A 29 -4.24 8.72 7.77
C THR A 29 -3.25 7.95 8.64
N GLU A 30 -3.20 8.28 9.93
CA GLU A 30 -2.38 7.53 10.90
C GLU A 30 -2.76 6.04 10.93
N GLN A 31 -4.05 5.73 10.79
CA GLN A 31 -4.54 4.34 10.72
C GLN A 31 -4.01 3.62 9.48
N CYS A 32 -3.99 4.28 8.32
CA CYS A 32 -3.36 3.70 7.14
C CYS A 32 -1.86 3.46 7.38
N CYS A 33 -1.16 4.43 7.94
CA CYS A 33 0.27 4.27 8.22
C CYS A 33 0.56 3.15 9.23
N ALA A 34 -0.29 2.94 10.23
CA ALA A 34 -0.20 1.81 11.14
C ALA A 34 -0.36 0.46 10.40
N VAL A 35 -1.29 0.39 9.45
CA VAL A 35 -1.46 -0.80 8.59
C VAL A 35 -0.22 -1.04 7.73
N VAL A 36 0.32 0.00 7.09
CA VAL A 36 1.52 -0.09 6.24
C VAL A 36 2.75 -0.47 7.06
N SER A 37 2.87 0.03 8.30
CA SER A 37 3.96 -0.30 9.22
C SER A 37 3.92 -1.76 9.66
N GLY A 38 2.73 -2.32 9.88
CA GLY A 38 2.56 -3.75 10.15
C GLY A 38 2.67 -4.65 8.92
N ALA A 39 2.65 -4.09 7.72
CA ALA A 39 2.62 -4.85 6.48
C ALA A 39 3.98 -5.45 6.11
N LYS A 40 3.94 -6.63 5.49
CA LYS A 40 5.09 -7.14 4.73
C LYS A 40 5.17 -6.42 3.39
N LEU A 41 5.81 -5.25 3.38
CA LEU A 41 6.00 -4.42 2.18
C LEU A 41 6.66 -5.21 1.03
N SER A 42 7.57 -6.13 1.34
CA SER A 42 8.19 -7.05 0.37
C SER A 42 7.17 -7.89 -0.39
N CYS A 43 6.18 -8.44 0.30
CA CYS A 43 5.09 -9.22 -0.26
C CYS A 43 4.16 -8.34 -1.10
N LEU A 44 3.84 -7.12 -0.64
CA LEU A 44 2.99 -6.19 -1.40
C LEU A 44 3.58 -5.86 -2.77
N CYS A 45 4.90 -5.81 -2.89
CA CYS A 45 5.56 -5.50 -4.16
C CYS A 45 5.43 -6.59 -5.21
N SER A 46 5.23 -7.85 -4.81
CA SER A 46 4.86 -8.92 -5.74
C SER A 46 3.51 -8.67 -6.41
N TYR A 47 2.64 -7.87 -5.79
CA TYR A 47 1.34 -7.46 -6.36
C TYR A 47 1.40 -6.17 -7.17
N LYS A 48 2.58 -5.53 -7.35
CA LYS A 48 2.74 -4.25 -8.06
C LYS A 48 2.03 -4.22 -9.42
N ASN A 49 2.14 -5.31 -10.19
CA ASN A 49 1.53 -5.44 -11.52
C ASN A 49 0.01 -5.67 -11.48
N LEU A 50 -0.52 -6.13 -10.34
CA LEU A 50 -1.94 -6.36 -10.12
C LEU A 50 -2.64 -5.14 -9.51
N LEU A 51 -1.91 -4.19 -8.91
CA LEU A 51 -2.47 -2.98 -8.31
C LEU A 51 -3.45 -2.22 -9.24
N PRO A 52 -3.15 -2.03 -10.53
CA PRO A 52 -4.09 -1.34 -11.43
C PRO A 52 -5.43 -2.07 -11.59
N ALA A 53 -5.44 -3.41 -11.53
CA ALA A 53 -6.66 -4.20 -11.60
C ALA A 53 -7.58 -3.99 -10.37
N PHE A 54 -7.00 -3.55 -9.25
CA PHE A 54 -7.74 -3.16 -8.04
C PHE A 54 -8.04 -1.66 -7.97
N GLY A 55 -7.78 -0.90 -9.04
CA GLY A 55 -7.94 0.56 -9.04
C GLY A 55 -6.91 1.30 -8.17
N ILE A 56 -5.79 0.64 -7.84
CA ILE A 56 -4.68 1.23 -7.08
C ILE A 56 -3.61 1.70 -8.06
N ASN A 57 -3.14 2.93 -7.87
CA ASN A 57 -2.06 3.48 -8.66
C ASN A 57 -0.71 2.98 -8.12
N PRO A 58 0.09 2.25 -8.91
CA PRO A 58 1.38 1.72 -8.45
C PRO A 58 2.34 2.80 -7.95
N LYS A 59 2.33 3.99 -8.59
CA LYS A 59 3.19 5.11 -8.19
C LYS A 59 2.83 5.62 -6.79
N TYR A 60 1.54 5.76 -6.49
CA TYR A 60 1.08 6.21 -5.19
C TYR A 60 1.29 5.14 -4.12
N ALA A 61 1.01 3.87 -4.44
CA ALA A 61 1.27 2.74 -3.53
C ALA A 61 2.75 2.61 -3.16
N LEU A 62 3.67 2.77 -4.10
CA LEU A 62 5.12 2.70 -3.85
C LEU A 62 5.66 3.92 -3.10
N ALA A 63 4.98 5.07 -3.20
CA ALA A 63 5.30 6.28 -2.44
C ALA A 63 4.69 6.29 -1.03
N LEU A 64 3.67 5.47 -0.77
CA LEU A 64 2.96 5.41 0.51
C LEU A 64 3.87 5.11 1.70
N PRO A 65 4.80 4.12 1.66
CA PRO A 65 5.71 3.87 2.78
C PRO A 65 6.48 5.12 3.19
N LYS A 66 7.07 5.84 2.21
CA LYS A 66 7.80 7.08 2.48
C LYS A 66 6.93 8.16 3.10
N LYS A 67 5.67 8.31 2.66
CA LYS A 67 4.71 9.25 3.27
C LYS A 67 4.35 8.89 4.71
N CYS A 68 4.47 7.63 5.08
CA CYS A 68 4.28 7.12 6.43
C CYS A 68 5.59 7.06 7.26
N GLY A 69 6.70 7.62 6.76
CA GLY A 69 7.99 7.58 7.46
C GLY A 69 8.72 6.23 7.37
N LEU A 70 8.30 5.35 6.46
CA LEU A 70 8.87 4.02 6.23
C LEU A 70 9.70 4.00 4.95
N GLU A 71 10.63 3.07 4.87
CA GLU A 71 11.39 2.85 3.63
C GLU A 71 10.65 1.94 2.67
N THR A 72 10.52 2.36 1.41
CA THR A 72 10.07 1.47 0.34
C THR A 72 11.13 0.39 0.11
N PRO A 73 10.79 -0.91 0.14
CA PRO A 73 11.78 -1.97 -0.02
C PRO A 73 12.48 -1.93 -1.39
N PRO A 74 13.78 -2.27 -1.50
CA PRO A 74 14.55 -2.20 -2.74
C PRO A 74 13.99 -3.07 -3.88
N GLN A 75 13.41 -4.22 -3.57
CA GLN A 75 12.70 -5.08 -4.53
C GLN A 75 11.49 -4.41 -5.20
N CYS A 76 11.03 -3.29 -4.66
CA CYS A 76 9.95 -2.48 -5.23
C CYS A 76 10.48 -1.30 -6.04
N ARG A 77 11.79 -1.00 -5.92
CA ARG A 77 12.46 0.16 -6.54
C ARG A 77 12.92 -0.11 -7.98
N GLY A 78 12.74 -1.32 -8.52
CA GLY A 78 12.98 -1.67 -9.93
C GLY A 78 11.94 -2.68 -10.44
N SER A 79 11.60 -2.76 -11.71
CA SER A 79 11.92 -1.93 -12.89
C SER A 79 10.77 -1.01 -13.29
#